data_AF-A0A318I8A5-F1
#
_entry.id   AF-A0A318I8A5-F1
#
_cell.length_a   1.000
_cell.length_b   1.000
_cell.length_c   1.000
_cell.angle_alpha   90.00
_cell.angle_beta   90.00
_cell.angle_gamma   90.00
#
_symmetry.space_group_name_H-M   'P 1'
#
loop_
_entity.id
_entity.type
_entity.pdbx_description
1 polymer ?
#
loop_
_entity_poly.entity_id
_entity_poly.type
_entity_poly.pdbx_seq_one_letter_code
_entity_poly.pdbx_strand_id
1 'polypeptide(L)'
;MRSRIICITVVLSIFMSCGIDNLGESKCFSEAKKGLDDLDEKYKNVIYFDEEGNFREKSYENCVFARTMTTGQINLLEDNEEELAVDSSCMSEAEYLDLLARIDKRKRELEQDIEDVWNGCESAFGVDD
;
A
#
# COMPACT_ATOMS: atom_id res chain seq x y z
N MET A 1 -53.03 -47.33 11.25
CA MET A 1 -52.89 -45.96 10.73
C MET A 1 -51.42 -45.62 10.62
N ARG A 2 -51.04 -44.90 9.54
CA ARG A 2 -49.73 -44.32 9.18
C ARG A 2 -48.65 -45.34 8.79
N SER A 3 -47.82 -45.19 7.76
CA SER A 3 -47.75 -44.43 6.49
C SER A 3 -46.57 -45.10 5.77
N ARG A 4 -46.74 -45.79 4.64
CA ARG A 4 -46.58 -45.33 3.25
C ARG A 4 -45.25 -44.61 2.91
N ILE A 5 -44.50 -45.29 2.03
CA ILE A 5 -43.78 -44.82 0.82
C ILE A 5 -42.24 -44.85 0.84
N ILE A 6 -41.75 -45.62 -0.13
CA ILE A 6 -40.39 -45.85 -0.65
C ILE A 6 -39.96 -44.66 -1.52
N CYS A 7 -38.68 -44.26 -1.45
CA CYS A 7 -37.90 -43.60 -2.52
C CYS A 7 -36.41 -43.88 -2.24
N ILE A 8 -35.80 -44.98 -2.71
CA ILE A 8 -35.02 -45.14 -3.95
C ILE A 8 -34.52 -43.81 -4.58
N THR A 9 -33.19 -43.78 -4.82
CA THR A 9 -32.39 -42.86 -5.67
C THR A 9 -32.37 -41.39 -5.25
N VAL A 10 -31.21 -40.80 -4.91
CA VAL A 10 -30.15 -40.42 -5.85
C VAL A 10 -28.75 -40.67 -5.26
N VAL A 11 -28.10 -41.72 -5.75
CA VAL A 11 -26.65 -41.70 -6.01
C VAL A 11 -26.46 -40.75 -7.20
N LEU A 12 -25.37 -39.96 -7.20
CA LEU A 12 -24.95 -38.99 -8.22
C LEU A 12 -25.45 -37.55 -8.08
N SER A 13 -24.85 -36.80 -7.17
CA SER A 13 -24.64 -35.34 -7.34
C SER A 13 -23.40 -34.82 -6.61
N ILE A 14 -22.36 -35.64 -6.40
CA ILE A 14 -21.03 -35.13 -6.00
C ILE A 14 -20.25 -34.81 -7.28
N PHE A 15 -20.78 -33.85 -8.03
CA PHE A 15 -20.11 -33.13 -9.11
C PHE A 15 -20.65 -31.71 -9.05
N MET A 16 -20.06 -30.89 -8.17
CA MET A 16 -19.91 -29.42 -8.30
C MET A 16 -19.52 -28.84 -6.94
N SER A 17 -18.28 -29.09 -6.54
CA SER A 17 -17.46 -28.01 -6.01
C SER A 17 -16.03 -28.32 -6.42
N CYS A 18 -15.77 -28.20 -7.73
CA CYS A 18 -14.45 -27.69 -8.13
C CYS A 18 -14.25 -26.45 -7.26
N GLY A 19 -13.36 -26.56 -6.27
CA GLY A 19 -12.90 -25.40 -5.54
C GLY A 19 -12.39 -24.41 -6.58
N ILE A 20 -13.18 -23.37 -6.82
CA ILE A 20 -12.68 -22.12 -7.37
C ILE A 20 -11.96 -21.47 -6.20
N ASP A 21 -10.86 -22.07 -5.77
CA ASP A 21 -9.98 -21.53 -4.76
C ASP A 21 -8.61 -21.43 -5.42
N ASN A 22 -8.22 -20.19 -5.71
CA ASN A 22 -7.04 -19.71 -6.46
C ASN A 22 -7.22 -19.46 -7.97
N LEU A 23 -8.21 -18.65 -8.34
CA LEU A 23 -7.89 -17.58 -9.30
C LEU A 23 -6.99 -16.64 -8.50
N GLY A 24 -5.70 -16.53 -8.85
CA GLY A 24 -4.75 -15.70 -8.11
C GLY A 24 -5.15 -14.22 -8.04
N GLU A 25 -4.29 -13.38 -7.46
CA GLU A 25 -4.52 -11.93 -7.39
C GLU A 25 -4.92 -11.33 -8.76
N SER A 26 -5.82 -10.35 -8.73
CA SER A 26 -6.26 -9.65 -9.92
C SER A 26 -5.11 -8.90 -10.57
N LYS A 27 -5.11 -8.83 -11.90
CA LYS A 27 -4.05 -8.13 -12.64
C LYS A 27 -3.94 -6.66 -12.21
N CYS A 28 -5.07 -6.00 -11.96
CA CYS A 28 -5.11 -4.62 -11.46
C CYS A 28 -4.45 -4.50 -10.10
N PHE A 29 -4.71 -5.43 -9.18
CA PHE A 29 -4.02 -5.46 -7.89
C PHE A 29 -2.51 -5.60 -8.08
N SER A 30 -2.05 -6.55 -8.89
CA SER A 30 -0.61 -6.75 -9.13
C SER A 30 0.06 -5.53 -9.76
N GLU A 31 -0.59 -4.87 -10.73
CA GLU A 31 -0.06 -3.68 -11.39
C GLU A 31 0.00 -2.48 -10.45
N ALA A 32 -1.05 -2.22 -9.68
CA ALA A 32 -1.07 -1.14 -8.70
C ALA A 32 -0.07 -1.38 -7.56
N LYS A 33 0.01 -2.61 -7.05
CA LYS A 33 1.00 -3.01 -6.05
C LYS A 33 2.43 -2.77 -6.53
N LYS A 34 2.73 -3.14 -7.78
CA LYS A 34 4.03 -2.87 -8.39
C LYS A 34 4.27 -1.37 -8.57
N GLY A 35 3.25 -0.59 -8.96
CA GLY A 35 3.35 0.87 -9.03
C GLY A 35 3.76 1.48 -7.68
N LEU A 36 3.16 1.03 -6.59
CA LEU A 36 3.52 1.44 -5.23
C LEU A 36 4.94 0.99 -4.84
N ASP A 37 5.36 -0.23 -5.21
CA ASP A 37 6.72 -0.72 -5.00
C ASP A 37 7.76 0.16 -5.74
N ASP A 38 7.54 0.40 -7.03
CA ASP A 38 8.41 1.20 -7.89
C ASP A 38 8.49 2.66 -7.39
N LEU A 39 7.38 3.19 -6.87
CA LEU A 39 7.32 4.54 -6.31
C LEU A 39 8.16 4.64 -5.02
N ASP A 40 8.02 3.68 -4.10
CA ASP A 40 8.80 3.65 -2.86
C ASP A 40 10.30 3.44 -3.13
N GLU A 41 10.65 2.61 -4.11
CA GLU A 41 12.03 2.43 -4.54
C GLU A 41 12.63 3.74 -5.09
N LYS A 42 11.89 4.45 -5.95
CA LYS A 42 12.34 5.76 -6.46
C LYS A 42 12.59 6.76 -5.34
N TYR A 43 11.68 6.84 -4.36
CA TYR A 43 11.85 7.72 -3.21
C TYR A 43 13.13 7.38 -2.43
N LYS A 44 13.33 6.10 -2.09
CA LYS A 44 14.52 5.63 -1.35
C LYS A 44 15.83 5.86 -2.09
N ASN A 45 15.83 5.83 -3.42
CA ASN A 45 17.01 6.12 -4.22
C ASN A 45 17.38 7.61 -4.26
N VAL A 46 16.44 8.50 -3.94
CA VAL A 46 16.65 9.94 -3.99
C VAL A 46 17.03 10.51 -2.62
N ILE A 47 16.51 9.94 -1.52
CA ILE A 47 16.84 10.38 -0.17
C ILE A 47 18.01 9.58 0.40
N TYR A 48 18.99 10.30 0.96
CA TYR A 48 20.17 9.72 1.58
C TYR A 48 19.88 9.25 3.01
N PHE A 49 19.32 8.05 3.15
CA PHE A 49 19.24 7.34 4.43
C PHE A 49 20.46 6.40 4.63
N ASP A 50 20.87 6.16 5.87
CA ASP A 50 21.80 5.09 6.22
C ASP A 50 21.10 3.72 6.25
N GLU A 51 21.88 2.67 6.54
CA GLU A 51 21.36 1.30 6.58
C GLU A 51 20.38 1.10 7.74
N GLU A 52 20.43 2.00 8.72
CA GLU A 52 19.56 2.09 9.88
C GLU A 52 18.33 2.99 9.65
N GLY A 53 18.20 3.61 8.46
CA GLY A 53 17.08 4.47 8.09
C GLY A 53 17.19 5.94 8.53
N ASN A 54 18.35 6.38 9.03
CA ASN A 54 18.57 7.76 9.45
C ASN A 54 19.11 8.62 8.32
N PHE A 55 18.75 9.90 8.32
CA PHE A 55 19.24 10.85 7.34
C PHE A 55 20.75 11.10 7.47
N ARG A 56 21.52 10.70 6.46
CA ARG A 56 23.01 10.64 6.52
C ARG A 56 23.69 12.00 6.51
N GLU A 57 23.18 12.95 5.73
CA GLU A 57 23.91 14.18 5.44
C GLU A 57 23.11 15.42 5.84
N LYS A 58 23.40 15.90 7.05
CA LYS A 58 22.74 17.07 7.65
C LYS A 58 23.37 18.36 7.12
N SER A 59 22.95 18.79 5.94
CA SER A 59 23.11 20.16 5.44
C SER A 59 21.72 20.80 5.32
N TYR A 60 21.60 22.13 5.47
CA TYR A 60 20.30 22.81 5.32
C TYR A 60 19.66 22.53 3.96
N GLU A 61 20.47 22.50 2.89
CA GLU A 61 20.03 22.18 1.53
C GLU A 61 19.47 20.76 1.45
N ASN A 62 20.16 19.80 2.06
CA ASN A 62 19.72 18.41 2.11
C ASN A 62 18.44 18.26 2.93
N CYS A 63 18.29 19.00 4.03
CA CYS A 63 17.08 19.03 4.85
C CYS A 63 15.86 19.55 4.05
N VAL A 64 16.02 20.68 3.36
CA VAL A 64 14.96 21.23 2.50
C VAL A 64 14.64 20.28 1.35
N PHE A 65 15.66 19.67 0.74
CA PHE A 65 15.50 18.69 -0.31
C PHE A 65 14.72 17.46 0.17
N ALA A 66 15.10 16.89 1.31
CA ALA A 66 14.44 15.73 1.89
C ALA A 66 12.98 16.02 2.23
N ARG A 67 12.69 17.17 2.85
CA ARG A 67 11.31 17.61 3.11
C ARG A 67 10.52 17.71 1.81
N THR A 68 11.06 18.40 0.80
CA THR A 68 10.39 18.59 -0.51
C THR A 68 10.06 17.27 -1.18
N MET A 69 11.03 16.35 -1.24
CA MET A 69 10.87 15.04 -1.87
C MET A 69 9.89 14.16 -1.10
N THR A 70 9.92 14.19 0.23
CA THR A 70 9.01 13.40 1.07
C THR A 70 7.57 13.92 0.99
N THR A 71 7.36 15.25 0.99
CA THR A 71 6.04 15.83 0.71
C THR A 71 5.56 15.49 -0.69
N GLY A 72 6.44 15.55 -1.70
CA GLY A 72 6.08 15.13 -3.07
C GLY A 72 5.67 13.66 -3.15
N GLN A 73 6.35 12.79 -2.41
CA GLN A 73 6.01 11.37 -2.32
C GLN A 73 4.65 11.13 -1.65
N ILE A 74 4.31 11.89 -0.60
CA ILE A 74 2.98 11.83 0.03
C ILE A 74 1.90 12.23 -0.99
N ASN A 75 2.08 13.32 -1.73
CA ASN A 75 1.11 13.76 -2.75
C ASN A 75 0.93 12.70 -3.85
N LEU A 76 2.01 12.05 -4.30
CA LEU A 76 1.89 10.97 -5.29
C LEU A 76 1.12 9.76 -4.74
N LEU A 77 1.26 9.45 -3.45
CA LEU A 77 0.48 8.41 -2.80
C LEU A 77 -1.00 8.79 -2.69
N GLU A 78 -1.33 10.06 -2.44
CA GLU A 78 -2.69 10.60 -2.48
C GLU A 78 -3.31 10.49 -3.87
N ASP A 79 -2.57 10.88 -4.92
CA ASP A 79 -3.03 10.73 -6.30
C ASP A 79 -3.33 9.25 -6.64
N ASN A 80 -2.47 8.32 -6.18
CA ASN A 80 -2.71 6.88 -6.36
C ASN A 80 -3.94 6.39 -5.58
N GLU A 81 -4.19 6.91 -4.39
CA GLU A 81 -5.39 6.61 -3.60
C GLU A 81 -6.67 7.02 -4.36
N GLU A 82 -6.65 8.22 -4.95
CA GLU A 82 -7.75 8.74 -5.77
C GLU A 82 -7.96 7.92 -7.05
N GLU A 83 -6.88 7.55 -7.76
CA GLU A 83 -6.93 6.70 -8.96
C GLU A 83 -7.52 5.32 -8.65
N LEU A 84 -7.10 4.69 -7.54
CA LEU A 84 -7.64 3.40 -7.11
C LEU A 84 -9.15 3.46 -6.83
N ALA A 85 -9.66 4.58 -6.31
CA ALA A 85 -11.09 4.76 -6.07
C ALA A 85 -11.89 4.77 -7.39
N VAL A 86 -11.29 5.30 -8.48
CA VAL A 86 -11.90 5.34 -9.82
C VAL A 86 -11.89 3.96 -10.50
N ASP A 87 -10.80 3.20 -10.35
CA ASP A 87 -10.58 1.94 -11.08
C ASP A 87 -10.93 0.65 -10.29
N SER A 88 -11.58 0.77 -9.13
CA SER A 88 -11.95 -0.34 -8.24
C SER A 88 -12.75 -1.49 -8.88
N SER A 89 -13.32 -1.28 -10.08
CA SER A 89 -14.15 -2.27 -10.78
C SER A 89 -13.42 -3.54 -11.24
N CYS A 90 -12.08 -3.53 -11.36
CA CYS A 90 -11.29 -4.70 -11.77
C CYS A 90 -10.61 -5.42 -10.60
N MET A 91 -10.89 -5.02 -9.35
CA MET A 91 -10.34 -5.59 -8.14
C MET A 91 -11.46 -6.12 -7.24
N SER A 92 -11.12 -7.06 -6.36
CA SER A 92 -12.01 -7.38 -5.24
C SER A 92 -11.96 -6.30 -4.16
N GLU A 93 -13.01 -6.19 -3.34
CA GLU A 93 -13.03 -5.27 -2.20
C GLU A 93 -11.84 -5.50 -1.25
N ALA A 94 -11.45 -6.76 -1.03
CA ALA A 94 -10.32 -7.10 -0.17
C ALA A 94 -8.98 -6.59 -0.74
N GLU A 95 -8.76 -6.74 -2.04
CA GLU A 95 -7.56 -6.24 -2.72
C GLU A 95 -7.50 -4.70 -2.72
N TYR A 96 -8.64 -4.05 -2.93
CA TYR A 96 -8.74 -2.59 -2.88
C TYR A 96 -8.40 -2.06 -1.47
N LEU A 97 -9.01 -2.66 -0.43
CA LEU A 97 -8.75 -2.29 0.95
C LEU A 97 -7.29 -2.56 1.37
N ASP A 98 -6.66 -3.60 0.85
CA ASP A 98 -5.24 -3.88 1.08
C ASP A 98 -4.34 -2.77 0.52
N LEU A 99 -4.58 -2.33 -0.72
CA LEU A 99 -3.83 -1.22 -1.32
C LEU A 99 -4.05 0.09 -0.56
N LEU A 100 -5.28 0.42 -0.17
CA LEU A 100 -5.57 1.61 0.63
C LEU A 100 -4.83 1.57 1.97
N ALA A 101 -4.92 0.45 2.70
CA ALA A 101 -4.22 0.31 3.98
C ALA A 101 -2.70 0.45 3.83
N ARG A 102 -2.16 -0.03 2.71
CA ARG A 102 -0.74 0.11 2.39
C ARG A 102 -0.35 1.56 2.09
N ILE A 103 -1.14 2.28 1.31
CA ILE A 103 -0.94 3.72 1.02
C ILE A 103 -0.99 4.51 2.32
N ASP A 104 -2.04 4.35 3.13
CA ASP A 104 -2.23 5.02 4.41
C ASP A 104 -1.06 4.78 5.37
N LYS A 105 -0.63 3.52 5.47
CA LYS A 105 0.52 3.17 6.30
C LYS A 105 1.76 3.92 5.83
N ARG A 106 2.04 3.93 4.53
CA ARG A 106 3.25 4.57 4.01
C ARG A 106 3.22 6.08 4.14
N LYS A 107 2.06 6.73 3.94
CA LYS A 107 1.88 8.16 4.19
C LYS A 107 2.25 8.52 5.63
N ARG A 108 1.74 7.79 6.62
CA ARG A 108 2.07 8.00 8.04
C ARG A 108 3.55 7.81 8.34
N GLU A 109 4.19 6.80 7.75
CA GLU A 109 5.64 6.59 7.88
C GLU A 109 6.41 7.78 7.31
N LEU A 110 6.01 8.32 6.15
CA LEU A 110 6.66 9.47 5.52
C LEU A 110 6.41 10.79 6.28
N GLU A 111 5.24 10.96 6.88
CA GLU A 111 4.94 12.09 7.77
C GLU A 111 5.88 12.08 8.99
N GLN A 112 6.08 10.90 9.57
CA GLN A 112 7.04 10.71 10.65
C GLN A 112 8.49 10.94 10.18
N ASP A 113 8.86 10.44 8.98
CA ASP A 113 10.18 10.68 8.39
C ASP A 113 10.43 12.20 8.20
N ILE A 114 9.41 12.98 7.78
CA ILE A 114 9.51 14.45 7.70
C ILE A 114 9.79 15.05 9.08
N GLU A 115 9.01 14.67 10.10
CA GLU A 115 9.19 15.19 11.46
C GLU A 115 10.59 14.87 12.00
N ASP A 116 11.05 13.62 11.84
CA ASP A 116 12.36 13.18 12.35
C ASP A 116 13.54 13.83 11.60
N VAL A 117 13.46 13.92 10.27
CA VAL A 117 14.43 14.65 9.46
C VAL A 117 14.44 16.12 9.86
N TRP A 118 13.27 16.75 9.97
CA TRP A 118 13.13 18.17 10.26
C TRP A 118 13.62 18.52 11.66
N ASN A 119 13.23 17.76 12.69
CA ASN A 119 13.74 17.92 14.06
C ASN A 119 15.27 17.81 14.11
N GLY A 120 15.83 16.86 13.37
CA GLY A 120 17.28 16.69 13.24
C GLY A 120 17.97 17.86 12.54
N CYS A 121 17.28 18.53 11.62
CA CYS A 121 17.74 19.69 10.88
C CYS A 121 17.62 20.99 11.69
N GLU A 122 16.49 21.24 12.35
CA GLU A 122 16.31 22.38 13.26
C GLU A 122 17.34 22.35 14.39
N SER A 123 17.56 21.17 14.99
CA SER A 123 18.59 20.98 16.03
C SER A 123 20.02 21.27 15.52
N ALA A 124 20.28 21.09 14.22
CA ALA A 124 21.58 21.33 13.61
C ALA A 124 21.79 22.79 13.16
N PHE A 125 20.72 23.50 12.80
CA PHE A 125 20.80 24.84 12.19
C PHE A 125 20.18 25.96 13.03
N GLY A 126 19.51 25.66 14.14
CA GLY A 126 18.95 26.66 15.06
C GLY A 126 17.80 27.46 14.46
N VAL A 127 16.98 26.83 13.61
CA VAL A 127 15.75 27.44 13.10
C VAL A 127 14.68 27.24 14.17
N ASP A 128 14.65 28.13 15.17
CA ASP A 128 13.46 28.33 15.98
C ASP A 128 12.38 28.96 15.07
N ASP A 129 11.18 28.38 15.05
CA ASP A 129 9.97 28.88 14.37
C ASP A 129 9.70 30.38 14.58
#